data_AF-A0A2E4EDU3-F1
#
_entry.id   AF-A0A2E4EDU3-F1
#
_cell.length_a   1.000
_cell.length_b   1.000
_cell.length_c   1.000
_cell.angle_alpha   90.00
_cell.angle_beta   90.00
_cell.angle_gamma   90.00
#
_symmetry.space_group_name_H-M   'P 1'
#
loop_
_entity.id
_entity.type
_entity.pdbx_description
1 polymer ?
#
loop_
_entity_poly.entity_id
_entity_poly.type
_entity_poly.pdbx_seq_one_letter_code
_entity_poly.pdbx_strand_id
1 'polypeptide(L)'
;MHYFSKFYYNYTIILTRLLGILLTFILVFHFNANATNYTSEASGGDWETNGTWVGGSAPGTTLSSGDSVFIVSSVTYVSDLKINGVVVISSAGSLKGYTKTIKVGNGSNSGELYNSGVINAKKVEVKGLDKTYVSGIPYLYNADTIVTGKMHSGTNSEAGTSSSGKTTNATTGYILISSTLGDAKGELHVDGELENCGIIEAETKFKVHGSSVLCCGAIYTPLVEFDINKDRPGTLGCINICTTSGSSTEPTYEVKDGTSRSSLVNFTDNEGSGSGGFHTDTDFSIDSNNTYSCGTSLTGATWGGLGSDPLPVELTSFTAYKEGNHIVLTWKTQSELNNDFFTLERSHNGQIWSFVSELKGAGNSNTTQTYSATDRIDFPNIMYYRLSQTDFDGNKTYFPLRSIEINATASTFQYALFPNPANEQLHISGEISEVEEIMILDETGRVMPNNWSKYETEATIDVSNFKTGVYTIHIVRTNGVENHRAIISNL
;
A
#
# COMPACT_ATOMS: atom_id res chain seq x y z
N MET A 1 19.66 -42.02 -8.77
CA MET A 1 19.52 -41.00 -9.84
C MET A 1 18.22 -40.16 -9.70
N HIS A 2 17.67 -40.01 -8.49
CA HIS A 2 16.42 -39.26 -8.24
C HIS A 2 16.50 -38.22 -7.11
N TYR A 3 17.70 -37.98 -6.56
CA TYR A 3 17.92 -36.94 -5.55
C TYR A 3 18.66 -35.68 -6.07
N PHE A 4 19.17 -35.71 -7.31
CA PHE A 4 19.88 -34.58 -7.91
C PHE A 4 18.99 -33.64 -8.75
N SER A 5 17.75 -34.03 -9.12
CA SER A 5 16.88 -33.18 -9.94
C SER A 5 16.03 -32.17 -9.15
N LYS A 6 15.75 -32.43 -7.86
CA LYS A 6 15.01 -31.49 -6.99
C LYS A 6 15.87 -30.32 -6.48
N PHE A 7 17.19 -30.49 -6.41
CA PHE A 7 18.10 -29.41 -6.02
C PHE A 7 18.29 -28.37 -7.12
N TYR A 8 18.27 -28.78 -8.40
CA TYR A 8 18.38 -27.87 -9.54
C TYR A 8 17.10 -27.07 -9.81
N TYR A 9 15.91 -27.63 -9.54
CA TYR A 9 14.64 -26.93 -9.77
C TYR A 9 14.42 -25.76 -8.78
N ASN A 10 14.80 -25.93 -7.51
CA ASN A 10 14.71 -24.87 -6.51
C ASN A 10 15.76 -23.77 -6.70
N TYR A 11 16.97 -24.10 -7.16
CA TYR A 11 17.95 -23.08 -7.52
C TYR A 11 17.57 -22.33 -8.80
N THR A 12 16.88 -22.96 -9.76
CA THR A 12 16.44 -22.28 -10.99
C THR A 12 15.28 -21.32 -10.74
N ILE A 13 14.37 -21.63 -9.80
CA ILE A 13 13.28 -20.73 -9.35
C ILE A 13 13.79 -19.59 -8.45
N ILE A 14 14.80 -19.86 -7.60
CA ILE A 14 15.44 -18.83 -6.78
C ILE A 14 16.32 -17.92 -7.66
N LEU A 15 17.05 -18.45 -8.65
CA LEU A 15 17.78 -17.61 -9.61
C LEU A 15 16.86 -16.84 -10.57
N THR A 16 15.66 -17.32 -10.92
CA THR A 16 14.73 -16.51 -11.75
C THR A 16 14.02 -15.43 -10.95
N ARG A 17 13.79 -15.63 -9.63
CA ARG A 17 13.28 -14.58 -8.75
C ARG A 17 14.34 -13.56 -8.36
N LEU A 18 15.60 -13.99 -8.17
CA LEU A 18 16.74 -13.08 -7.99
C LEU A 18 17.11 -12.36 -9.28
N LEU A 19 17.08 -13.01 -10.46
CA LEU A 19 17.26 -12.31 -11.74
C LEU A 19 16.08 -11.40 -12.08
N GLY A 20 14.85 -11.68 -11.65
CA GLY A 20 13.70 -10.79 -11.86
C GLY A 20 13.81 -9.48 -11.08
N ILE A 21 14.37 -9.54 -9.87
CA ILE A 21 14.71 -8.35 -9.07
C ILE A 21 15.99 -7.69 -9.60
N LEU A 22 16.99 -8.48 -10.03
CA LEU A 22 18.23 -7.93 -10.61
C LEU A 22 18.01 -7.30 -12.00
N LEU A 23 17.04 -7.76 -12.80
CA LEU A 23 16.70 -7.18 -14.10
C LEU A 23 15.91 -5.87 -13.97
N THR A 24 15.08 -5.69 -12.94
CA THR A 24 14.51 -4.39 -12.60
C THR A 24 15.54 -3.44 -12.00
N PHE A 25 16.61 -3.96 -11.38
CA PHE A 25 17.77 -3.16 -10.93
C PHE A 25 18.70 -2.70 -12.07
N ILE A 26 18.68 -3.34 -13.25
CA ILE A 26 19.56 -3.00 -14.39
C ILE A 26 18.89 -2.03 -15.39
N LEU A 27 17.59 -1.76 -15.25
CA LEU A 27 16.81 -1.06 -16.27
C LEU A 27 16.50 0.42 -15.97
N VAL A 28 17.42 1.15 -15.33
CA VAL A 28 17.47 2.62 -15.42
C VAL A 28 18.92 3.12 -15.28
N PHE A 29 19.81 2.71 -16.19
CA PHE A 29 21.06 3.44 -16.38
C PHE A 29 21.13 3.93 -17.83
N HIS A 30 20.50 5.07 -18.10
CA HIS A 30 21.01 5.92 -19.16
C HIS A 30 22.37 6.41 -18.68
N PHE A 31 23.45 5.80 -19.18
CA PHE A 31 24.83 6.22 -18.93
C PHE A 31 25.05 7.61 -19.56
N ASN A 32 24.58 8.64 -18.88
CA ASN A 32 24.98 10.01 -19.14
C ASN A 32 26.21 10.29 -18.28
N ALA A 33 27.29 10.78 -18.89
CA ALA A 33 28.58 10.97 -18.22
C ALA A 33 28.55 11.97 -17.04
N ASN A 34 27.42 12.65 -16.83
CA ASN A 34 27.17 13.63 -15.76
C ASN A 34 26.09 13.21 -14.75
N ALA A 35 25.60 11.95 -14.79
CA ALA A 35 24.57 11.48 -13.87
C ALA A 35 25.11 11.33 -12.44
N THR A 36 24.45 11.94 -11.46
CA THR A 36 24.77 11.77 -10.04
C THR A 36 23.82 10.76 -9.40
N ASN A 37 24.38 9.80 -8.67
CA ASN A 37 23.61 8.78 -7.96
C ASN A 37 23.72 9.02 -6.45
N TYR A 38 22.59 9.14 -5.77
CA TYR A 38 22.49 9.32 -4.33
C TYR A 38 21.90 8.06 -3.71
N THR A 39 22.38 7.66 -2.54
CA THR A 39 21.80 6.55 -1.78
C THR A 39 21.68 6.96 -0.32
N SER A 40 20.52 6.73 0.30
CA SER A 40 20.34 7.09 1.71
C SER A 40 21.17 6.17 2.60
N GLU A 41 21.72 6.71 3.69
CA GLU A 41 22.39 5.95 4.74
C GLU A 41 21.39 5.02 5.45
N ALA A 42 21.86 3.90 5.99
CA ALA A 42 20.99 2.92 6.65
C ALA A 42 20.23 3.49 7.86
N SER A 43 20.79 4.53 8.52
CA SER A 43 20.16 5.24 9.63
C SER A 43 18.95 6.09 9.21
N GLY A 44 18.81 6.41 7.93
CA GLY A 44 17.87 7.43 7.46
C GLY A 44 18.32 8.85 7.82
N GLY A 45 17.40 9.81 7.65
CA GLY A 45 17.67 11.22 7.94
C GLY A 45 16.85 12.17 7.07
N ASP A 46 17.23 13.45 7.03
CA ASP A 46 16.57 14.47 6.22
C ASP A 46 17.15 14.53 4.80
N TRP A 47 16.30 14.62 3.79
CA TRP A 47 16.65 14.68 2.36
C TRP A 47 17.66 15.78 2.08
N GLU A 48 17.47 16.94 2.68
CA GLU A 48 18.33 18.11 2.47
C GLU A 48 19.65 18.07 3.27
N THR A 49 19.82 17.11 4.17
CA THR A 49 21.01 16.99 5.02
C THR A 49 22.06 16.10 4.37
N ASN A 50 23.25 16.65 4.14
CA ASN A 50 24.39 15.93 3.55
C ASN A 50 24.70 14.58 4.23
N GLY A 51 24.59 14.51 5.56
CA GLY A 51 24.86 13.28 6.34
C GLY A 51 23.84 12.15 6.15
N THR A 52 22.70 12.41 5.49
CA THR A 52 21.70 11.39 5.15
C THR A 52 22.12 10.52 3.97
N TRP A 53 23.14 10.95 3.21
CA TRP A 53 23.48 10.35 1.92
C TRP A 53 24.89 9.80 1.92
N VAL A 54 25.03 8.62 1.30
CA VAL A 54 26.34 8.01 1.04
C VAL A 54 27.19 9.00 0.24
N GLY A 55 28.39 9.30 0.74
CA GLY A 55 29.31 10.27 0.15
C GLY A 55 29.11 11.72 0.63
N GLY A 56 28.15 11.98 1.52
CA GLY A 56 28.04 13.24 2.26
C GLY A 56 27.55 14.43 1.46
N SER A 57 26.82 14.20 0.35
CA SER A 57 26.24 15.25 -0.49
C SER A 57 24.76 14.98 -0.72
N ALA A 58 23.89 15.92 -0.34
CA ALA A 58 22.45 15.78 -0.54
C ALA A 58 22.02 16.01 -2.00
N PRO A 59 21.04 15.23 -2.51
CA PRO A 59 20.32 15.58 -3.72
C PRO A 59 19.57 16.88 -3.45
N GLY A 60 19.75 17.89 -4.29
CA GLY A 60 18.97 19.11 -4.21
C GLY A 60 17.46 18.82 -4.25
N THR A 61 16.63 19.79 -3.86
CA THR A 61 15.16 19.64 -3.87
C THR A 61 14.56 19.55 -5.28
N THR A 62 15.38 19.86 -6.30
CA THR A 62 15.10 19.54 -7.71
C THR A 62 16.12 18.52 -8.18
N LEU A 63 15.68 17.27 -8.37
CA LEU A 63 16.49 16.20 -8.93
C LEU A 63 16.50 16.35 -10.46
N SER A 64 17.67 16.55 -11.05
CA SER A 64 17.82 16.82 -12.48
C SER A 64 17.60 15.54 -13.31
N SER A 65 17.24 15.70 -14.57
CA SER A 65 17.16 14.58 -15.51
C SER A 65 18.53 13.89 -15.62
N GLY A 66 18.53 12.55 -15.50
CA GLY A 66 19.74 11.74 -15.48
C GLY A 66 20.29 11.44 -14.08
N ASP A 67 19.94 12.23 -13.06
CA ASP A 67 20.31 11.91 -11.67
C ASP A 67 19.39 10.84 -11.09
N SER A 68 19.89 10.05 -10.14
CA SER A 68 19.11 9.03 -9.44
C SER A 68 19.26 9.08 -7.92
N VAL A 69 18.20 8.73 -7.21
CA VAL A 69 18.16 8.64 -5.75
C VAL A 69 17.60 7.28 -5.34
N PHE A 70 18.35 6.56 -4.52
CA PHE A 70 17.96 5.27 -3.95
C PHE A 70 17.71 5.40 -2.44
N ILE A 71 16.49 5.11 -2.00
CA ILE A 71 16.07 5.23 -0.60
C ILE A 71 15.91 3.84 0.01
N VAL A 72 16.79 3.53 0.96
CA VAL A 72 16.85 2.23 1.67
C VAL A 72 16.40 2.29 3.12
N SER A 73 16.08 3.48 3.60
CA SER A 73 15.77 3.78 4.99
C SER A 73 14.76 4.93 5.09
N SER A 74 14.42 5.37 6.31
CA SER A 74 13.45 6.45 6.50
C SER A 74 14.08 7.82 6.19
N VAL A 75 13.63 8.45 5.11
CA VAL A 75 14.03 9.80 4.70
C VAL A 75 12.87 10.77 4.87
N THR A 76 13.09 11.83 5.64
CA THR A 76 12.18 12.97 5.77
C THR A 76 12.54 14.06 4.77
N TYR A 77 11.59 14.90 4.36
CA TYR A 77 11.89 16.04 3.49
C TYR A 77 11.07 17.26 3.92
N VAL A 78 11.71 18.44 3.94
CA VAL A 78 11.12 19.67 4.48
C VAL A 78 10.79 20.72 3.42
N SER A 79 11.09 20.42 2.16
CA SER A 79 10.80 21.25 0.98
C SER A 79 9.99 20.48 -0.04
N ASP A 80 9.25 21.15 -0.93
CA ASP A 80 8.60 20.45 -2.04
C ASP A 80 9.68 19.79 -2.93
N LEU A 81 9.52 18.49 -3.21
CA LEU A 81 10.45 17.72 -4.04
C LEU A 81 10.00 17.77 -5.50
N LYS A 82 10.95 18.06 -6.40
CA LYS A 82 10.76 18.10 -7.84
C LYS A 82 11.64 17.04 -8.47
N ILE A 83 11.04 16.05 -9.12
CA ILE A 83 11.72 14.85 -9.61
C ILE A 83 11.67 14.87 -11.14
N ASN A 84 12.77 15.28 -11.76
CA ASN A 84 13.00 15.14 -13.21
C ASN A 84 13.95 13.95 -13.52
N GLY A 85 14.70 13.49 -12.52
CA GLY A 85 15.49 12.26 -12.54
C GLY A 85 14.71 11.05 -12.06
N VAL A 86 15.39 10.07 -11.46
CA VAL A 86 14.75 8.84 -10.99
C VAL A 86 14.88 8.68 -9.47
N VAL A 87 13.76 8.45 -8.79
CA VAL A 87 13.74 8.11 -7.36
C VAL A 87 13.22 6.69 -7.21
N VAL A 88 13.95 5.85 -6.49
CA VAL A 88 13.55 4.49 -6.18
C VAL A 88 13.54 4.31 -4.66
N ILE A 89 12.40 3.90 -4.12
CA ILE A 89 12.19 3.62 -2.71
C ILE A 89 12.08 2.11 -2.55
N SER A 90 13.04 1.52 -1.83
CA SER A 90 13.01 0.09 -1.51
C SER A 90 11.90 -0.24 -0.51
N SER A 91 11.63 -1.53 -0.28
CA SER A 91 10.64 -1.98 0.71
C SER A 91 10.97 -1.65 2.16
N ALA A 92 12.24 -1.38 2.48
CA ALA A 92 12.65 -0.87 3.80
C ALA A 92 12.69 0.67 3.86
N GLY A 93 12.56 1.33 2.71
CA GLY A 93 12.64 2.78 2.57
C GLY A 93 11.30 3.46 2.87
N SER A 94 11.38 4.71 3.31
CA SER A 94 10.20 5.57 3.33
C SER A 94 10.57 7.01 3.00
N LEU A 95 9.68 7.72 2.32
CA LEU A 95 9.85 9.14 2.01
C LEU A 95 8.70 9.94 2.65
N LYS A 96 9.02 10.78 3.64
CA LYS A 96 8.03 11.40 4.53
C LYS A 96 8.14 12.92 4.57
N GLY A 97 7.16 13.60 4.00
CA GLY A 97 7.06 15.06 4.00
C GLY A 97 5.59 15.46 4.05
N TYR A 98 4.97 15.16 5.18
CA TYR A 98 3.54 15.30 5.47
C TYR A 98 2.90 16.64 5.05
N THR A 99 3.68 17.72 4.96
CA THR A 99 3.22 19.07 4.59
C THR A 99 3.71 19.53 3.20
N LYS A 100 4.45 18.68 2.50
CA LYS A 100 5.21 18.99 1.28
C LYS A 100 4.75 18.15 0.10
N THR A 101 4.90 18.73 -1.08
CA THR A 101 4.47 18.15 -2.35
C THR A 101 5.60 17.33 -2.96
N ILE A 102 5.27 16.19 -3.55
CA ILE A 102 6.14 15.47 -4.49
C ILE A 102 5.63 15.77 -5.90
N LYS A 103 6.51 16.29 -6.76
CA LYS A 103 6.22 16.64 -8.16
C LYS A 103 7.10 15.82 -9.08
N VAL A 104 6.58 14.71 -9.59
CA VAL A 104 7.21 13.90 -10.62
C VAL A 104 6.95 14.57 -11.97
N GLY A 105 8.00 14.77 -12.77
CA GLY A 105 7.91 15.54 -14.01
C GLY A 105 8.19 17.02 -13.81
N ASN A 106 7.56 17.66 -12.82
CA ASN A 106 7.68 19.10 -12.52
C ASN A 106 7.62 19.99 -13.79
N GLY A 107 6.69 19.70 -14.70
CA GLY A 107 6.57 20.44 -15.97
C GLY A 107 7.70 20.12 -16.97
N SER A 108 8.29 18.94 -16.86
CA SER A 108 9.21 18.33 -17.82
C SER A 108 8.69 16.93 -18.17
N ASN A 109 9.07 16.38 -19.32
CA ASN A 109 8.67 15.03 -19.73
C ASN A 109 9.61 13.92 -19.23
N SER A 110 10.32 14.21 -18.14
CA SER A 110 11.26 13.32 -17.48
C SER A 110 10.95 13.30 -15.99
N GLY A 111 11.17 12.18 -15.33
CA GLY A 111 10.89 12.06 -13.91
C GLY A 111 10.22 10.73 -13.63
N GLU A 112 10.86 9.91 -12.80
CA GLU A 112 10.34 8.59 -12.47
C GLU A 112 10.41 8.39 -10.96
N LEU A 113 9.31 7.88 -10.38
CA LEU A 113 9.22 7.53 -8.97
C LEU A 113 8.72 6.10 -8.82
N TYR A 114 9.60 5.21 -8.37
CA TYR A 114 9.28 3.81 -8.09
C TYR A 114 9.20 3.60 -6.59
N ASN A 115 8.01 3.27 -6.09
CA ASN A 115 7.76 3.03 -4.68
C ASN A 115 7.52 1.54 -4.40
N SER A 116 8.38 0.92 -3.61
CA SER A 116 8.13 -0.39 -2.99
C SER A 116 8.03 -0.33 -1.46
N GLY A 117 8.06 0.88 -0.87
CA GLY A 117 7.96 1.11 0.57
C GLY A 117 6.85 2.12 0.89
N VAL A 118 7.12 3.08 1.76
CA VAL A 118 6.09 4.02 2.24
C VAL A 118 6.36 5.46 1.81
N ILE A 119 5.37 6.08 1.15
CA ILE A 119 5.36 7.53 0.88
C ILE A 119 4.31 8.21 1.75
N ASN A 120 4.70 9.31 2.40
CA ASN A 120 3.78 10.26 3.02
C ASN A 120 4.02 11.67 2.46
N ALA A 121 3.00 12.27 1.85
CA ALA A 121 3.10 13.60 1.26
C ALA A 121 1.84 14.44 1.52
N LYS A 122 1.95 15.77 1.47
CA LYS A 122 0.75 16.62 1.38
C LYS A 122 0.00 16.37 0.08
N LYS A 123 0.76 16.25 -1.01
CA LYS A 123 0.26 16.13 -2.37
C LYS A 123 1.27 15.39 -3.23
N VAL A 124 0.78 14.53 -4.12
CA VAL A 124 1.58 13.89 -5.16
C VAL A 124 1.08 14.35 -6.51
N GLU A 125 1.97 14.87 -7.35
CA GLU A 125 1.69 15.30 -8.72
C GLU A 125 2.59 14.54 -9.69
N VAL A 126 2.01 13.95 -10.73
CA VAL A 126 2.74 13.28 -11.81
C VAL A 126 2.38 14.01 -13.10
N LYS A 127 3.20 14.99 -13.48
CA LYS A 127 2.83 16.02 -14.48
C LYS A 127 4.00 16.42 -15.37
N GLY A 128 3.79 16.25 -16.67
CA GLY A 128 4.71 16.60 -17.74
C GLY A 128 4.45 17.97 -18.34
N LEU A 129 5.04 18.21 -19.51
CA LEU A 129 4.79 19.40 -20.31
C LEU A 129 3.39 19.35 -20.92
N ASP A 130 2.71 20.49 -20.89
CA ASP A 130 1.46 20.68 -21.62
C ASP A 130 1.73 20.66 -23.14
N LYS A 131 0.87 19.95 -23.88
CA LYS A 131 0.62 20.19 -25.33
C LYS A 131 1.68 19.75 -26.35
N THR A 132 2.55 18.77 -26.07
CA THR A 132 3.47 18.26 -27.10
C THR A 132 3.53 16.73 -27.14
N TYR A 133 3.46 16.16 -28.35
CA TYR A 133 3.69 14.73 -28.59
C TYR A 133 5.20 14.50 -28.59
N VAL A 134 5.74 14.15 -27.43
CA VAL A 134 7.19 14.00 -27.23
C VAL A 134 7.47 12.71 -26.47
N SER A 135 8.62 12.11 -26.78
CA SER A 135 9.09 10.88 -26.16
C SER A 135 9.34 11.08 -24.66
N GLY A 136 8.88 10.14 -23.84
CA GLY A 136 8.97 10.18 -22.39
C GLY A 136 7.78 10.88 -21.73
N ILE A 137 7.27 10.29 -20.66
CA ILE A 137 6.25 10.90 -19.79
C ILE A 137 6.67 10.68 -18.34
N PRO A 138 6.37 11.62 -17.43
CA PRO A 138 6.59 11.40 -16.01
C PRO A 138 5.81 10.19 -15.52
N TYR A 139 6.48 9.37 -14.71
CA TYR A 139 5.96 8.08 -14.31
C TYR A 139 6.05 7.87 -12.81
N LEU A 140 4.94 7.42 -12.22
CA LEU A 140 4.91 6.92 -10.85
C LEU A 140 4.47 5.45 -10.88
N TYR A 141 5.29 4.58 -10.30
CA TYR A 141 4.94 3.19 -10.04
C TYR A 141 4.85 2.95 -8.54
N ASN A 142 3.69 2.51 -8.06
CA ASN A 142 3.45 2.17 -6.67
C ASN A 142 3.22 0.66 -6.52
N ALA A 143 4.04 -0.01 -5.72
CA ALA A 143 3.89 -1.43 -5.35
C ALA A 143 3.63 -1.64 -3.85
N ASP A 144 3.58 -0.58 -3.05
CA ASP A 144 3.26 -0.64 -1.62
C ASP A 144 2.42 0.60 -1.26
N THR A 145 2.82 1.41 -0.28
CA THR A 145 1.90 2.34 0.38
C THR A 145 2.19 3.80 0.02
N ILE A 146 1.17 4.52 -0.43
CA ILE A 146 1.19 5.99 -0.56
C ILE A 146 0.05 6.55 0.28
N VAL A 147 0.40 7.50 1.15
CA VAL A 147 -0.57 8.27 1.94
C VAL A 147 -0.39 9.74 1.58
N THR A 148 -1.44 10.36 1.05
CA THR A 148 -1.39 11.76 0.58
C THR A 148 -2.68 12.52 0.83
N GLY A 149 -2.63 13.85 0.81
CA GLY A 149 -3.81 14.71 0.91
C GLY A 149 -4.55 14.94 -0.41
N LYS A 150 -3.80 14.84 -1.51
CA LYS A 150 -4.30 14.91 -2.89
C LYS A 150 -3.35 14.16 -3.81
N MET A 151 -3.89 13.48 -4.82
CA MET A 151 -3.11 12.91 -5.91
C MET A 151 -3.57 13.49 -7.24
N HIS A 152 -2.63 13.86 -8.10
CA HIS A 152 -2.91 14.40 -9.43
C HIS A 152 -2.03 13.70 -10.48
N SER A 153 -2.63 12.84 -11.32
CA SER A 153 -1.94 12.18 -12.44
C SER A 153 -2.30 12.84 -13.76
N GLY A 154 -1.30 13.36 -14.48
CA GLY A 154 -1.43 14.06 -15.76
C GLY A 154 -1.71 15.56 -15.64
N THR A 155 -1.65 16.25 -16.78
CA THR A 155 -2.02 17.65 -16.94
C THR A 155 -3.28 17.79 -17.80
N ASN A 156 -4.02 18.88 -17.56
CA ASN A 156 -5.19 19.25 -18.34
C ASN A 156 -4.74 19.70 -19.74
N SER A 157 -4.64 18.76 -20.67
CA SER A 157 -4.20 19.01 -22.04
C SER A 157 -5.39 19.02 -23.02
N GLU A 158 -5.27 19.83 -24.07
CA GLU A 158 -6.29 19.92 -25.15
C GLU A 158 -6.37 18.61 -25.93
N ALA A 159 -7.46 18.41 -26.66
CA ALA A 159 -7.66 17.22 -27.49
C ALA A 159 -6.56 16.99 -28.53
N GLY A 160 -6.27 15.71 -28.78
CA GLY A 160 -5.21 15.28 -29.70
C GLY A 160 -3.79 15.34 -29.13
N THR A 161 -3.63 15.64 -27.83
CA THR A 161 -2.34 15.61 -27.13
C THR A 161 -2.21 14.36 -26.26
N SER A 162 -1.01 13.77 -26.19
CA SER A 162 -0.74 12.57 -25.38
C SER A 162 -0.83 12.87 -23.88
N SER A 163 -1.20 11.85 -23.09
CA SER A 163 -1.09 11.86 -21.63
C SER A 163 0.26 12.43 -21.20
N SER A 164 0.25 13.47 -20.36
CA SER A 164 1.46 14.11 -19.84
C SER A 164 1.89 13.51 -18.49
N GLY A 165 1.34 12.37 -18.07
CA GLY A 165 1.73 11.73 -16.82
C GLY A 165 1.00 10.40 -16.63
N LYS A 166 1.75 9.39 -16.18
CA LYS A 166 1.23 8.05 -15.93
C LYS A 166 1.48 7.64 -14.49
N THR A 167 0.45 7.11 -13.85
CA THR A 167 0.54 6.47 -12.54
C THR A 167 0.12 5.02 -12.66
N THR A 168 0.94 4.09 -12.20
CA THR A 168 0.60 2.68 -12.06
C THR A 168 0.57 2.33 -10.57
N ASN A 169 -0.56 1.82 -10.08
CA ASN A 169 -0.70 1.22 -8.77
C ASN A 169 -0.80 -0.30 -8.97
N ALA A 170 0.25 -1.04 -8.60
CA ALA A 170 0.33 -2.48 -8.77
C ALA A 170 -0.70 -3.21 -7.89
N THR A 171 -0.87 -4.52 -8.09
CA THR A 171 -1.83 -5.34 -7.33
C THR A 171 -1.57 -5.38 -5.82
N THR A 172 -0.33 -5.13 -5.40
CA THR A 172 0.07 -5.00 -4.00
C THR A 172 0.00 -3.56 -3.48
N GLY A 173 -0.21 -2.60 -4.38
CA GLY A 173 -0.19 -1.17 -4.06
C GLY A 173 -1.47 -0.70 -3.38
N TYR A 174 -1.29 0.13 -2.36
CA TYR A 174 -2.34 0.81 -1.61
C TYR A 174 -2.10 2.32 -1.61
N ILE A 175 -3.10 3.09 -2.03
CA ILE A 175 -3.04 4.56 -2.02
C ILE A 175 -4.20 5.10 -1.18
N LEU A 176 -3.89 5.77 -0.07
CA LEU A 176 -4.86 6.51 0.72
C LEU A 176 -4.73 8.01 0.43
N ILE A 177 -5.84 8.62 0.00
CA ILE A 177 -5.95 10.05 -0.29
C ILE A 177 -6.91 10.67 0.71
N SER A 178 -6.35 11.14 1.83
CA SER A 178 -7.12 11.59 2.98
C SER A 178 -7.37 13.10 2.96
N SER A 179 -8.61 13.49 3.24
CA SER A 179 -9.03 14.87 3.47
C SER A 179 -8.44 15.46 4.76
N THR A 180 -7.92 14.62 5.65
CA THR A 180 -7.30 15.06 6.91
C THR A 180 -5.81 15.41 6.75
N LEU A 181 -5.23 15.13 5.58
CA LEU A 181 -3.84 15.38 5.27
C LEU A 181 -3.71 16.54 4.29
N GLY A 182 -2.79 17.47 4.54
CA GLY A 182 -2.33 18.40 3.51
C GLY A 182 -3.34 19.47 3.04
N ASP A 183 -3.58 19.55 1.72
CA ASP A 183 -4.53 20.49 1.03
C ASP A 183 -6.01 20.15 1.34
N ALA A 184 -6.28 19.22 2.25
CA ALA A 184 -7.62 18.86 2.73
C ALA A 184 -8.65 18.55 1.64
N LYS A 185 -8.18 18.10 0.47
CA LYS A 185 -9.07 17.76 -0.63
C LYS A 185 -9.49 16.32 -0.61
N GLY A 186 -8.68 15.36 -0.14
CA GLY A 186 -9.01 13.93 -0.19
C GLY A 186 -9.35 13.45 -1.60
N GLU A 187 -8.79 14.13 -2.60
CA GLU A 187 -9.21 14.08 -4.00
C GLU A 187 -8.17 13.34 -4.84
N LEU A 188 -8.63 12.34 -5.58
CA LEU A 188 -7.91 11.76 -6.71
C LEU A 188 -8.31 12.52 -7.98
N HIS A 189 -7.37 13.20 -8.63
CA HIS A 189 -7.59 13.88 -9.90
C HIS A 189 -6.76 13.22 -10.99
N VAL A 190 -7.41 12.66 -12.00
CA VAL A 190 -6.74 12.02 -13.14
C VAL A 190 -7.09 12.78 -14.42
N ASP A 191 -6.08 13.45 -14.98
CA ASP A 191 -6.07 14.03 -16.34
C ASP A 191 -5.25 13.19 -17.33
N GLY A 192 -4.42 12.27 -16.84
CA GLY A 192 -3.51 11.46 -17.66
C GLY A 192 -3.91 9.99 -17.71
N GLU A 193 -2.94 9.12 -17.48
CA GLU A 193 -3.17 7.67 -17.40
C GLU A 193 -3.05 7.20 -15.95
N LEU A 194 -3.98 6.34 -15.55
CA LEU A 194 -3.97 5.63 -14.27
C LEU A 194 -4.19 4.14 -14.52
N GLU A 195 -3.15 3.33 -14.33
CA GLU A 195 -3.30 1.87 -14.25
C GLU A 195 -3.44 1.49 -12.78
N ASN A 196 -4.67 1.29 -12.31
CA ASN A 196 -4.92 0.83 -10.95
C ASN A 196 -5.26 -0.65 -10.93
N CYS A 197 -4.29 -1.47 -10.53
CA CYS A 197 -4.47 -2.91 -10.29
C CYS A 197 -4.62 -3.23 -8.78
N GLY A 198 -4.31 -2.27 -7.90
CA GLY A 198 -4.39 -2.39 -6.44
C GLY A 198 -5.62 -1.70 -5.85
N ILE A 199 -5.45 -1.10 -4.68
CA ILE A 199 -6.51 -0.37 -3.98
C ILE A 199 -6.16 1.12 -3.90
N ILE A 200 -7.14 1.97 -4.22
CA ILE A 200 -7.08 3.42 -3.98
C ILE A 200 -8.30 3.83 -3.14
N GLU A 201 -8.09 4.59 -2.09
CA GLU A 201 -9.13 5.19 -1.25
C GLU A 201 -9.05 6.71 -1.35
N ALA A 202 -10.04 7.34 -1.96
CA ALA A 202 -10.19 8.79 -2.02
C ALA A 202 -11.35 9.21 -1.11
N GLU A 203 -11.06 9.88 0.00
CA GLU A 203 -12.07 10.17 1.03
C GLU A 203 -13.17 11.15 0.57
N THR A 204 -12.93 11.94 -0.48
CA THR A 204 -13.93 12.94 -0.92
C THR A 204 -14.41 12.72 -2.33
N LYS A 205 -13.52 12.58 -3.32
CA LYS A 205 -13.90 12.42 -4.71
C LYS A 205 -12.80 11.87 -5.58
N PHE A 206 -13.25 11.17 -6.61
CA PHE A 206 -12.46 10.76 -7.76
C PHE A 206 -12.89 11.58 -8.97
N LYS A 207 -12.00 12.45 -9.44
CA LYS A 207 -12.22 13.29 -10.60
C LYS A 207 -11.52 12.71 -11.82
N VAL A 208 -12.30 12.46 -12.86
CA VAL A 208 -11.85 11.92 -14.15
C VAL A 208 -12.04 12.98 -15.21
N HIS A 209 -10.96 13.42 -15.84
CA HIS A 209 -10.99 14.52 -16.80
C HIS A 209 -10.24 14.13 -18.07
N GLY A 210 -10.95 13.53 -19.04
CA GLY A 210 -10.37 13.05 -20.29
C GLY A 210 -9.19 12.09 -20.11
N SER A 211 -9.24 11.25 -19.08
CA SER A 211 -8.18 10.33 -18.68
C SER A 211 -8.54 8.86 -18.95
N SER A 212 -7.54 8.00 -18.98
CA SER A 212 -7.71 6.55 -19.08
C SER A 212 -7.40 5.88 -17.74
N VAL A 213 -8.34 5.08 -17.24
CA VAL A 213 -8.23 4.36 -15.96
C VAL A 213 -8.47 2.88 -16.20
N LEU A 214 -7.47 2.05 -15.89
CA LEU A 214 -7.41 0.63 -16.29
C LEU A 214 -6.87 -0.30 -15.18
N CYS A 215 -6.84 -1.61 -15.43
CA CYS A 215 -6.13 -2.66 -14.67
C CYS A 215 -6.87 -3.39 -13.52
N CYS A 216 -8.20 -3.30 -13.47
CA CYS A 216 -9.11 -4.14 -12.68
C CYS A 216 -9.01 -3.99 -11.15
N GLY A 217 -8.27 -3.01 -10.64
CA GLY A 217 -8.19 -2.69 -9.22
C GLY A 217 -9.45 -2.03 -8.68
N ALA A 218 -9.42 -1.69 -7.39
CA ALA A 218 -10.52 -1.04 -6.69
C ALA A 218 -10.23 0.43 -6.39
N ILE A 219 -11.23 1.28 -6.58
CA ILE A 219 -11.24 2.69 -6.18
C ILE A 219 -12.43 2.90 -5.24
N TYR A 220 -12.14 3.27 -4.00
CA TYR A 220 -13.14 3.61 -3.01
C TYR A 220 -13.28 5.12 -2.90
N THR A 221 -14.47 5.65 -3.17
CA THR A 221 -14.75 7.08 -3.18
C THR A 221 -16.25 7.34 -3.03
N PRO A 222 -16.68 8.34 -2.24
CA PRO A 222 -18.10 8.67 -2.12
C PRO A 222 -18.66 9.41 -3.34
N LEU A 223 -17.80 10.07 -4.12
CA LEU A 223 -18.17 10.85 -5.31
C LEU A 223 -17.23 10.53 -6.48
N VAL A 224 -17.79 10.36 -7.67
CA VAL A 224 -17.05 10.34 -8.93
C VAL A 224 -17.52 11.53 -9.77
N GLU A 225 -16.59 12.42 -10.11
CA GLU A 225 -16.83 13.62 -10.91
C GLU A 225 -16.21 13.43 -12.30
N PHE A 226 -17.04 13.45 -13.33
CA PHE A 226 -16.61 13.49 -14.72
C PHE A 226 -16.56 14.95 -15.19
N ASP A 227 -15.35 15.45 -15.43
CA ASP A 227 -15.15 16.74 -16.08
C ASP A 227 -15.03 16.48 -17.58
N ILE A 228 -16.06 16.88 -18.32
CA ILE A 228 -16.12 16.72 -19.76
C ILE A 228 -15.39 17.91 -20.40
N ASN A 229 -14.20 17.67 -20.93
CA ASN A 229 -13.64 18.54 -21.97
C ASN A 229 -14.21 18.04 -23.29
N LYS A 230 -14.95 18.91 -24.01
CA LYS A 230 -15.70 18.67 -25.26
C LYS A 230 -14.97 17.93 -26.39
N ASP A 231 -13.68 17.64 -26.23
CA ASP A 231 -12.81 17.09 -27.26
C ASP A 231 -11.91 15.92 -26.76
N ARG A 232 -11.92 15.55 -25.47
CA ARG A 232 -11.08 14.45 -24.93
C ARG A 232 -11.92 13.54 -24.03
N PRO A 233 -12.58 12.51 -24.59
CA PRO A 233 -13.39 11.61 -23.79
C PRO A 233 -12.50 10.78 -22.87
N GLY A 234 -12.93 10.60 -21.62
CA GLY A 234 -12.25 9.71 -20.69
C GLY A 234 -12.66 8.25 -20.88
N THR A 235 -11.92 7.32 -20.29
CA THR A 235 -12.21 5.88 -20.31
C THR A 235 -12.06 5.27 -18.93
N LEU A 236 -13.08 4.57 -18.44
CA LEU A 236 -12.94 3.56 -17.37
C LEU A 236 -13.03 2.20 -18.02
N GLY A 237 -11.98 1.40 -17.88
CA GLY A 237 -11.96 0.02 -18.37
C GLY A 237 -11.47 -0.91 -17.28
N CYS A 238 -12.25 -1.92 -16.94
CA CYS A 238 -11.89 -2.86 -15.89
C CYS A 238 -11.52 -2.15 -14.57
N ILE A 239 -12.48 -1.65 -13.81
CA ILE A 239 -12.25 -1.04 -12.48
C ILE A 239 -13.45 -1.32 -11.58
N ASN A 240 -13.19 -1.60 -10.31
CA ASN A 240 -14.22 -1.67 -9.27
C ASN A 240 -14.35 -0.32 -8.54
N ILE A 241 -15.53 0.28 -8.49
CA ILE A 241 -15.77 1.57 -7.81
C ILE A 241 -16.84 1.42 -6.74
N CYS A 242 -16.54 1.79 -5.49
CA CYS A 242 -17.50 1.70 -4.38
C CYS A 242 -17.33 2.89 -3.43
N THR A 243 -18.30 3.20 -2.59
CA THR A 243 -18.18 4.30 -1.62
C THR A 243 -17.06 4.09 -0.60
N THR A 244 -16.98 2.88 -0.04
CA THR A 244 -15.97 2.45 0.92
C THR A 244 -15.68 0.95 0.75
N SER A 245 -14.56 0.49 1.30
CA SER A 245 -14.17 -0.93 1.21
C SER A 245 -15.24 -1.86 1.76
N GLY A 246 -15.72 -2.80 0.92
CA GLY A 246 -16.75 -3.76 1.27
C GLY A 246 -18.19 -3.21 1.37
N SER A 247 -18.40 -1.94 1.04
CA SER A 247 -19.74 -1.35 0.94
C SER A 247 -20.43 -1.80 -0.34
N SER A 248 -21.71 -2.15 -0.27
CA SER A 248 -22.56 -2.31 -1.45
C SER A 248 -23.17 -0.99 -1.92
N THR A 249 -22.76 0.14 -1.36
CA THR A 249 -23.35 1.45 -1.67
C THR A 249 -22.63 2.08 -2.85
N GLU A 250 -23.42 2.46 -3.86
CA GLU A 250 -23.00 3.16 -5.07
C GLU A 250 -22.45 4.55 -4.74
N PRO A 251 -21.33 4.98 -5.33
CA PRO A 251 -20.90 6.37 -5.30
C PRO A 251 -21.93 7.30 -5.95
N THR A 252 -21.93 8.57 -5.56
CA THR A 252 -22.61 9.59 -6.36
C THR A 252 -21.80 9.86 -7.63
N TYR A 253 -22.49 10.06 -8.77
CA TYR A 253 -21.87 10.43 -10.04
C TYR A 253 -22.29 11.85 -10.44
N GLU A 254 -21.33 12.69 -10.79
CA GLU A 254 -21.56 14.07 -11.24
C GLU A 254 -20.88 14.34 -12.58
N VAL A 255 -21.56 15.07 -13.47
CA VAL A 255 -21.01 15.56 -14.73
C VAL A 255 -20.94 17.07 -14.68
N LYS A 256 -19.76 17.63 -14.98
CA LYS A 256 -19.50 19.07 -14.84
C LYS A 256 -20.01 19.93 -16.00
N ASP A 257 -20.94 19.43 -16.79
CA ASP A 257 -21.67 20.18 -17.84
C ASP A 257 -22.96 20.84 -17.30
N GLY A 258 -23.30 20.60 -16.03
CA GLY A 258 -24.53 21.07 -15.39
C GLY A 258 -25.68 20.06 -15.40
N THR A 259 -25.47 18.86 -15.96
CA THR A 259 -26.41 17.74 -15.92
C THR A 259 -26.04 16.76 -14.80
N SER A 260 -26.96 16.52 -13.87
CA SER A 260 -26.79 15.46 -12.87
C SER A 260 -27.24 14.13 -13.49
N ARG A 261 -26.35 13.14 -13.58
CA ARG A 261 -26.71 11.76 -13.92
C ARG A 261 -26.69 10.91 -12.66
N SER A 262 -27.82 10.31 -12.31
CA SER A 262 -28.02 9.67 -11.01
C SER A 262 -27.43 8.26 -10.88
N SER A 263 -26.75 7.74 -11.91
CA SER A 263 -26.13 6.39 -11.88
C SER A 263 -25.14 6.20 -13.03
N LEU A 264 -24.13 5.37 -12.82
CA LEU A 264 -23.13 4.98 -13.83
C LEU A 264 -23.77 4.34 -15.08
N VAL A 265 -24.89 3.63 -14.92
CA VAL A 265 -25.65 2.98 -16.01
C VAL A 265 -26.14 3.99 -17.05
N ASN A 266 -26.31 5.25 -16.67
CA ASN A 266 -26.74 6.30 -17.59
C ASN A 266 -25.60 6.80 -18.50
N PHE A 267 -24.38 6.26 -18.38
CA PHE A 267 -23.25 6.55 -19.28
C PHE A 267 -22.98 5.40 -20.26
N THR A 268 -23.59 4.22 -20.08
CA THR A 268 -23.52 3.10 -21.01
C THR A 268 -24.65 3.24 -22.03
N ASP A 269 -24.35 3.25 -23.33
CA ASP A 269 -25.38 3.14 -24.36
C ASP A 269 -25.81 1.68 -24.58
N ASN A 270 -27.02 1.56 -25.11
CA ASN A 270 -27.76 0.32 -25.30
C ASN A 270 -27.68 -0.10 -26.77
N GLU A 271 -26.49 -0.14 -27.37
CA GLU A 271 -26.33 -0.48 -28.79
C GLU A 271 -25.43 -1.70 -28.96
N GLY A 272 -26.06 -2.78 -29.42
CA GLY A 272 -25.40 -4.03 -29.76
C GLY A 272 -24.52 -3.88 -30.99
N SER A 273 -23.20 -3.85 -30.80
CA SER A 273 -22.27 -4.53 -31.70
C SER A 273 -20.88 -4.56 -31.08
N GLY A 274 -20.33 -5.77 -30.93
CA GLY A 274 -18.95 -5.97 -30.55
C GLY A 274 -18.01 -5.36 -31.58
N SER A 275 -17.51 -4.17 -31.30
CA SER A 275 -16.21 -3.63 -31.74
C SER A 275 -16.14 -2.20 -31.23
N GLY A 276 -15.04 -1.82 -30.58
CA GLY A 276 -14.79 -0.46 -30.11
C GLY A 276 -15.12 0.59 -31.19
N GLY A 277 -16.21 1.32 -30.98
CA GLY A 277 -16.60 2.49 -31.75
C GLY A 277 -16.44 3.71 -30.86
N PHE A 278 -15.50 4.58 -31.23
CA PHE A 278 -15.35 5.91 -30.64
C PHE A 278 -16.51 6.77 -31.16
N HIS A 279 -17.53 7.07 -30.34
CA HIS A 279 -18.70 7.86 -30.75
C HIS A 279 -18.66 9.28 -30.18
N THR A 280 -19.03 10.23 -31.04
CA THR A 280 -18.80 11.68 -30.91
C THR A 280 -19.93 12.45 -30.19
N ASP A 281 -20.73 11.78 -29.36
CA ASP A 281 -21.87 12.40 -28.65
C ASP A 281 -22.01 11.95 -27.18
N THR A 282 -21.07 11.14 -26.68
CA THR A 282 -20.92 10.81 -25.26
C THR A 282 -19.46 10.97 -24.86
N ASP A 283 -19.16 11.98 -24.07
CA ASP A 283 -17.78 12.38 -23.72
C ASP A 283 -17.04 11.42 -22.77
N PHE A 284 -17.54 10.19 -22.58
CA PHE A 284 -16.97 9.19 -21.70
C PHE A 284 -17.26 7.77 -22.18
N SER A 285 -16.24 6.91 -22.21
CA SER A 285 -16.38 5.49 -22.52
C SER A 285 -16.26 4.66 -21.24
N ILE A 286 -17.23 3.78 -21.00
CA ILE A 286 -17.20 2.80 -19.91
C ILE A 286 -17.20 1.42 -20.54
N ASP A 287 -16.21 0.59 -20.20
CA ASP A 287 -16.30 -0.83 -20.49
C ASP A 287 -17.31 -1.46 -19.53
N SER A 288 -18.55 -1.59 -19.99
CA SER A 288 -19.67 -2.14 -19.21
C SER A 288 -19.52 -3.63 -18.87
N ASN A 289 -18.60 -4.34 -19.53
CA ASN A 289 -18.35 -5.75 -19.25
C ASN A 289 -17.39 -5.95 -18.08
N ASN A 290 -16.52 -4.97 -17.81
CA ASN A 290 -15.44 -5.11 -16.84
C ASN A 290 -15.39 -4.01 -15.76
N THR A 291 -16.11 -2.91 -15.94
CA THR A 291 -16.24 -1.87 -14.91
C THR A 291 -17.39 -2.21 -13.98
N TYR A 292 -17.14 -2.30 -12.68
CA TYR A 292 -18.15 -2.61 -11.68
C TYR A 292 -18.33 -1.42 -10.75
N SER A 293 -19.58 -1.05 -10.46
CA SER A 293 -19.89 -0.11 -9.37
C SER A 293 -20.76 -0.78 -8.33
N CYS A 294 -20.31 -0.74 -7.07
CA CYS A 294 -21.03 -1.36 -5.97
C CYS A 294 -22.47 -0.85 -5.90
N GLY A 295 -23.43 -1.74 -5.65
CA GLY A 295 -24.85 -1.38 -5.55
C GLY A 295 -25.56 -1.17 -6.90
N THR A 296 -24.80 -1.17 -8.00
CA THR A 296 -25.36 -1.27 -9.35
C THR A 296 -25.11 -2.65 -9.92
N SER A 297 -26.13 -3.22 -10.56
CA SER A 297 -25.90 -4.26 -11.54
C SER A 297 -25.94 -3.57 -12.90
N LEU A 298 -24.82 -3.53 -13.63
CA LEU A 298 -24.80 -3.08 -15.03
C LEU A 298 -25.55 -4.05 -15.97
N THR A 299 -26.14 -5.13 -15.42
CA THR A 299 -27.00 -6.07 -16.15
C THR A 299 -28.36 -5.43 -16.49
N GLY A 300 -28.35 -4.47 -17.39
CA GLY A 300 -29.53 -3.86 -18.00
C GLY A 300 -29.59 -3.99 -19.53
N ALA A 301 -28.49 -4.36 -20.20
CA ALA A 301 -28.49 -4.63 -21.63
C ALA A 301 -28.88 -6.11 -21.87
N THR A 302 -30.17 -6.39 -21.98
CA THR A 302 -30.63 -7.67 -22.56
C THR A 302 -30.23 -7.70 -24.04
N TRP A 303 -29.10 -8.30 -24.36
CA TRP A 303 -28.80 -8.71 -25.73
C TRP A 303 -28.66 -10.23 -25.81
N GLY A 304 -29.62 -10.83 -26.52
CA GLY A 304 -29.69 -12.26 -26.72
C GLY A 304 -28.55 -12.74 -27.62
N GLY A 305 -27.74 -13.63 -27.05
CA GLY A 305 -26.79 -14.45 -27.77
C GLY A 305 -25.39 -13.85 -27.82
N LEU A 306 -24.51 -14.36 -26.96
CA LEU A 306 -23.13 -14.79 -27.21
C LEU A 306 -22.56 -15.35 -25.88
N GLY A 307 -21.50 -16.15 -25.97
CA GLY A 307 -20.96 -17.01 -24.92
C GLY A 307 -20.77 -16.31 -23.57
N SER A 308 -21.22 -17.00 -22.52
CA SER A 308 -20.96 -16.68 -21.13
C SER A 308 -19.47 -16.84 -20.83
N ASP A 309 -18.71 -15.75 -20.92
CA ASP A 309 -17.57 -15.61 -20.03
C ASP A 309 -18.16 -15.36 -18.64
N PRO A 310 -18.05 -16.30 -17.71
CA PRO A 310 -18.95 -16.29 -16.58
C PRO A 310 -18.37 -15.38 -15.49
N LEU A 311 -19.26 -14.71 -14.76
CA LEU A 311 -18.92 -13.70 -13.75
C LEU A 311 -18.05 -14.32 -12.63
N PRO A 312 -16.95 -13.66 -12.19
CA PRO A 312 -16.11 -14.12 -11.09
C PRO A 312 -16.90 -14.20 -9.76
N VAL A 313 -16.38 -14.90 -8.75
CA VAL A 313 -17.05 -15.04 -7.44
C VAL A 313 -17.49 -13.68 -6.91
N GLU A 314 -18.79 -13.57 -6.65
CA GLU A 314 -19.39 -12.38 -6.09
C GLU A 314 -19.35 -12.47 -4.56
N LEU A 315 -18.31 -11.88 -3.96
CA LEU A 315 -18.15 -11.84 -2.51
C LEU A 315 -19.09 -10.79 -1.89
N THR A 316 -20.04 -11.22 -1.06
CA THR A 316 -21.00 -10.32 -0.40
C THR A 316 -20.54 -9.86 0.97
N SER A 317 -19.71 -10.66 1.66
CA SER A 317 -19.12 -10.24 2.93
C SER A 317 -17.81 -10.96 3.17
N PHE A 318 -16.86 -10.27 3.79
CA PHE A 318 -15.69 -10.86 4.46
C PHE A 318 -15.47 -10.06 5.73
N THR A 319 -15.47 -10.72 6.88
CA THR A 319 -15.40 -10.06 8.20
C THR A 319 -14.50 -10.85 9.11
N ALA A 320 -13.75 -10.15 9.96
CA ALA A 320 -12.95 -10.72 11.03
C ALA A 320 -13.46 -10.18 12.37
N TYR A 321 -13.67 -11.04 13.35
CA TYR A 321 -14.03 -10.65 14.71
C TYR A 321 -13.31 -11.53 15.73
N LYS A 322 -13.02 -10.97 16.90
CA LYS A 322 -12.36 -11.69 18.00
C LYS A 322 -13.39 -12.50 18.78
N GLU A 323 -13.12 -13.77 19.01
CA GLU A 323 -13.91 -14.64 19.88
C GLU A 323 -12.96 -15.35 20.85
N GLY A 324 -12.97 -14.93 22.13
CA GLY A 324 -12.01 -15.43 23.11
C GLY A 324 -10.55 -15.11 22.75
N ASN A 325 -9.73 -16.16 22.57
CA ASN A 325 -8.30 -16.10 22.22
C ASN A 325 -8.01 -16.38 20.74
N HIS A 326 -9.02 -16.27 19.87
CA HIS A 326 -8.84 -16.48 18.44
C HIS A 326 -9.66 -15.47 17.65
N ILE A 327 -9.32 -15.33 16.38
CA ILE A 327 -10.05 -14.52 15.43
C ILE A 327 -10.85 -15.47 14.54
N VAL A 328 -12.13 -15.15 14.40
CA VAL A 328 -13.03 -15.84 13.49
C VAL A 328 -13.19 -14.98 12.26
N LEU A 329 -12.91 -15.60 11.11
CA LEU A 329 -13.02 -14.99 9.80
C LEU A 329 -14.17 -15.65 9.06
N THR A 330 -15.17 -14.86 8.72
CA THR A 330 -16.34 -15.35 7.98
C THR A 330 -16.46 -14.63 6.66
N TRP A 331 -16.77 -15.38 5.60
CA TRP A 331 -17.11 -14.78 4.32
C TRP A 331 -18.31 -15.46 3.68
N LYS A 332 -18.96 -14.71 2.80
CA LYS A 332 -20.12 -15.15 2.05
C LYS A 332 -19.94 -14.80 0.59
N THR A 333 -20.28 -15.74 -0.26
CA THR A 333 -20.35 -15.57 -1.71
C THR A 333 -21.82 -15.60 -2.10
N GLN A 334 -22.25 -14.74 -3.01
CA GLN A 334 -23.58 -14.82 -3.62
C GLN A 334 -23.60 -15.82 -4.76
N SER A 335 -22.53 -15.83 -5.54
CA SER A 335 -22.28 -16.81 -6.59
C SER A 335 -20.79 -17.19 -6.60
N GLU A 336 -20.51 -18.39 -7.09
CA GLU A 336 -19.17 -18.89 -7.32
C GLU A 336 -19.06 -19.52 -8.69
N LEU A 337 -17.91 -19.35 -9.32
CA LEU A 337 -17.65 -19.88 -10.63
C LEU A 337 -16.19 -20.31 -10.70
N ASN A 338 -15.98 -21.52 -11.19
CA ASN A 338 -14.68 -22.19 -11.32
C ASN A 338 -13.82 -22.18 -10.06
N ASN A 339 -14.41 -21.88 -8.90
CA ASN A 339 -13.72 -21.70 -7.64
C ASN A 339 -13.26 -23.05 -7.08
N ASP A 340 -11.97 -23.33 -7.22
CA ASP A 340 -11.36 -24.52 -6.66
C ASP A 340 -11.29 -24.39 -5.14
N PHE A 341 -10.71 -23.30 -4.64
CA PHE A 341 -10.58 -23.02 -3.21
C PHE A 341 -10.33 -21.54 -2.90
N PHE A 342 -10.63 -21.17 -1.65
CA PHE A 342 -10.19 -19.95 -1.03
C PHE A 342 -8.91 -20.16 -0.24
N THR A 343 -7.97 -19.23 -0.37
CA THR A 343 -6.81 -19.09 0.52
C THR A 343 -7.03 -17.90 1.44
N LEU A 344 -6.86 -18.13 2.75
CA LEU A 344 -6.84 -17.11 3.77
C LEU A 344 -5.43 -16.91 4.30
N GLU A 345 -4.97 -15.67 4.31
CA GLU A 345 -3.64 -15.30 4.77
C GLU A 345 -3.74 -14.11 5.74
N ARG A 346 -2.81 -14.05 6.71
CA ARG A 346 -2.71 -12.98 7.71
C ARG A 346 -1.39 -12.25 7.62
N SER A 347 -1.36 -11.00 8.07
CA SER A 347 -0.16 -10.19 8.15
C SER A 347 -0.20 -9.25 9.35
N HIS A 348 0.94 -9.06 10.01
CA HIS A 348 1.10 -8.07 11.09
C HIS A 348 1.41 -6.67 10.55
N ASN A 349 1.85 -6.56 9.29
CA ASN A 349 2.33 -5.30 8.71
C ASN A 349 1.73 -5.02 7.32
N GLY A 350 0.83 -5.88 6.84
CA GLY A 350 0.25 -5.79 5.48
C GLY A 350 1.20 -6.21 4.35
N GLN A 351 2.46 -6.55 4.65
CA GLN A 351 3.51 -6.81 3.65
C GLN A 351 3.90 -8.30 3.61
N ILE A 352 4.16 -8.89 4.78
CA ILE A 352 4.53 -10.30 4.90
C ILE A 352 3.29 -11.09 5.28
N TRP A 353 2.85 -11.96 4.37
CA TRP A 353 1.64 -12.73 4.51
C TRP A 353 1.97 -14.16 4.91
N SER A 354 1.34 -14.63 5.98
CA SER A 354 1.41 -16.00 6.45
C SER A 354 0.11 -16.71 6.14
N PHE A 355 0.21 -17.93 5.63
CA PHE A 355 -0.94 -18.79 5.40
C PHE A 355 -1.69 -19.07 6.71
N VAL A 356 -3.02 -18.96 6.67
CA VAL A 356 -3.92 -19.30 7.79
C VAL A 356 -4.68 -20.56 7.46
N SER A 357 -5.39 -20.58 6.34
CA SER A 357 -6.24 -21.70 5.96
C SER A 357 -6.51 -21.73 4.46
N GLU A 358 -6.86 -22.91 3.97
CA GLU A 358 -7.39 -23.15 2.64
C GLU A 358 -8.74 -23.84 2.77
N LEU A 359 -9.77 -23.32 2.11
CA LEU A 359 -11.10 -23.88 2.15
C LEU A 359 -11.58 -24.15 0.74
N LYS A 360 -12.03 -25.38 0.50
CA LYS A 360 -12.61 -25.78 -0.77
C LYS A 360 -13.78 -24.87 -1.13
N GLY A 361 -13.77 -24.33 -2.34
CA GLY A 361 -14.88 -23.58 -2.91
C GLY A 361 -16.01 -24.50 -3.36
N ALA A 362 -17.16 -23.93 -3.70
CA ALA A 362 -18.28 -24.70 -4.23
C ALA A 362 -18.08 -25.13 -5.70
N GLY A 363 -16.96 -24.75 -6.34
CA GLY A 363 -16.73 -24.94 -7.77
C GLY A 363 -17.58 -23.97 -8.57
N ASN A 364 -18.86 -24.31 -8.75
CA ASN A 364 -19.86 -23.46 -9.39
C ASN A 364 -21.11 -23.41 -8.51
N SER A 365 -21.56 -22.22 -8.15
CA SER A 365 -22.71 -22.00 -7.28
C SER A 365 -23.44 -20.73 -7.68
N ASN A 366 -24.76 -20.80 -7.83
CA ASN A 366 -25.63 -19.60 -7.94
C ASN A 366 -26.46 -19.37 -6.67
N THR A 367 -26.11 -20.07 -5.59
CA THR A 367 -26.71 -19.92 -4.27
C THR A 367 -25.67 -19.41 -3.30
N THR A 368 -26.10 -18.61 -2.33
CA THR A 368 -25.20 -18.06 -1.32
C THR A 368 -24.48 -19.16 -0.55
N GLN A 369 -23.15 -19.10 -0.52
CA GLN A 369 -22.34 -19.97 0.34
C GLN A 369 -21.80 -19.16 1.51
N THR A 370 -21.58 -19.83 2.63
CA THR A 370 -21.01 -19.22 3.84
C THR A 370 -19.85 -20.07 4.31
N TYR A 371 -18.73 -19.42 4.57
CA TYR A 371 -17.49 -20.04 4.99
C TYR A 371 -17.01 -19.39 6.28
N SER A 372 -16.24 -20.15 7.05
CA SER A 372 -15.60 -19.67 8.27
C SER A 372 -14.25 -20.34 8.46
N ALA A 373 -13.28 -19.55 8.91
CA ALA A 373 -11.97 -20.02 9.33
C ALA A 373 -11.63 -19.42 10.71
N THR A 374 -10.91 -20.19 11.51
CA THR A 374 -10.43 -19.73 12.81
C THR A 374 -8.93 -19.56 12.78
N ASP A 375 -8.49 -18.38 13.15
CA ASP A 375 -7.09 -18.04 13.34
C ASP A 375 -6.75 -17.94 14.84
N ARG A 376 -5.99 -18.91 15.36
CA ARG A 376 -5.57 -18.92 16.77
C ARG A 376 -4.27 -18.16 16.91
N ILE A 377 -4.34 -16.99 17.53
CA ILE A 377 -3.19 -16.10 17.75
C ILE A 377 -3.29 -15.37 19.07
N ASP A 378 -2.16 -15.27 19.76
CA ASP A 378 -2.00 -14.66 21.08
C ASP A 378 -1.37 -13.25 21.01
N PHE A 379 -1.53 -12.54 19.89
CA PHE A 379 -0.84 -11.25 19.66
C PHE A 379 -1.73 -10.02 19.93
N PRO A 380 -1.25 -9.04 20.71
CA PRO A 380 -1.91 -7.74 20.87
C PRO A 380 -1.44 -6.74 19.81
N ASN A 381 -2.17 -6.58 18.70
CA ASN A 381 -2.08 -5.42 17.79
C ASN A 381 -3.16 -5.49 16.69
N ILE A 382 -3.12 -4.57 15.73
CA ILE A 382 -3.82 -4.69 14.45
C ILE A 382 -3.29 -5.91 13.68
N MET A 383 -4.22 -6.77 13.25
CA MET A 383 -3.94 -7.87 12.34
C MET A 383 -4.65 -7.61 11.01
N TYR A 384 -3.97 -7.85 9.90
CA TYR A 384 -4.52 -7.77 8.57
C TYR A 384 -4.78 -9.17 8.02
N TYR A 385 -5.87 -9.33 7.30
CA TYR A 385 -6.26 -10.55 6.63
C TYR A 385 -6.58 -10.27 5.18
N ARG A 386 -6.14 -11.17 4.30
CA ARG A 386 -6.54 -11.17 2.89
C ARG A 386 -7.12 -12.53 2.56
N LEU A 387 -8.20 -12.49 1.80
CA LEU A 387 -8.84 -13.65 1.24
C LEU A 387 -8.58 -13.64 -0.27
N SER A 388 -8.34 -14.80 -0.85
CA SER A 388 -8.25 -14.96 -2.30
C SER A 388 -8.94 -16.21 -2.76
N GLN A 389 -9.55 -16.17 -3.92
CA GLN A 389 -10.02 -17.34 -4.66
C GLN A 389 -8.90 -17.85 -5.58
N THR A 390 -8.83 -19.17 -5.75
CA THR A 390 -8.08 -19.83 -6.81
C THR A 390 -9.03 -20.68 -7.65
N ASP A 391 -8.96 -20.52 -8.96
CA ASP A 391 -9.78 -21.25 -9.92
C ASP A 391 -9.16 -22.62 -10.27
N PHE A 392 -9.96 -23.51 -10.88
CA PHE A 392 -9.47 -24.83 -11.33
C PHE A 392 -8.34 -24.77 -12.36
N ASP A 393 -8.19 -23.63 -13.05
CA ASP A 393 -7.09 -23.37 -13.99
C ASP A 393 -5.86 -22.71 -13.31
N GLY A 394 -5.95 -22.43 -12.00
CA GLY A 394 -4.90 -21.83 -11.18
C GLY A 394 -4.91 -20.30 -11.16
N ASN A 395 -5.85 -19.63 -11.83
CA ASN A 395 -6.00 -18.19 -11.73
C ASN A 395 -6.38 -17.77 -10.31
N LYS A 396 -5.75 -16.72 -9.80
CA LYS A 396 -5.91 -16.28 -8.41
C LYS A 396 -6.40 -14.84 -8.33
N THR A 397 -7.49 -14.63 -7.60
CA THR A 397 -8.13 -13.31 -7.42
C THR A 397 -8.15 -12.96 -5.94
N TYR A 398 -7.60 -11.81 -5.56
CA TYR A 398 -7.62 -11.32 -4.17
C TYR A 398 -8.85 -10.45 -3.91
N PHE A 399 -9.45 -10.64 -2.74
CA PHE A 399 -10.53 -9.81 -2.23
C PHE A 399 -10.00 -8.71 -1.32
N PRO A 400 -10.81 -7.68 -1.01
CA PRO A 400 -10.40 -6.59 -0.15
C PRO A 400 -9.91 -7.06 1.23
N LEU A 401 -8.89 -6.36 1.75
CA LEU A 401 -8.32 -6.65 3.05
C LEU A 401 -9.32 -6.44 4.18
N ARG A 402 -9.13 -7.18 5.27
CA ARG A 402 -9.79 -6.95 6.56
C ARG A 402 -8.76 -6.77 7.64
N SER A 403 -8.78 -5.63 8.30
CA SER A 403 -8.04 -5.43 9.53
C SER A 403 -8.95 -5.69 10.72
N ILE A 404 -8.36 -6.19 11.79
CA ILE A 404 -8.98 -6.24 13.11
C ILE A 404 -7.96 -5.70 14.11
N GLU A 405 -8.36 -4.67 14.85
CA GLU A 405 -7.61 -4.24 16.01
C GLU A 405 -7.88 -5.22 17.13
N ILE A 406 -6.89 -6.06 17.44
CA ILE A 406 -6.91 -6.88 18.63
C ILE A 406 -6.58 -5.94 19.77
N ASN A 407 -7.59 -5.23 20.26
CA ASN A 407 -7.49 -4.57 21.55
C ASN A 407 -7.05 -5.66 22.53
N ALA A 408 -5.82 -5.50 23.03
CA ALA A 408 -5.46 -6.15 24.25
C ALA A 408 -6.51 -5.68 25.25
N THR A 409 -7.47 -6.54 25.58
CA THR A 409 -7.82 -6.66 27.00
C THR A 409 -6.48 -6.83 27.66
N ALA A 410 -5.96 -5.73 28.23
CA ALA A 410 -4.64 -5.69 28.81
C ALA A 410 -4.50 -6.95 29.66
N SER A 411 -3.74 -7.93 29.16
CA SER A 411 -3.04 -8.83 30.06
C SER A 411 -2.08 -7.88 30.75
N THR A 412 -2.47 -7.46 31.94
CA THR A 412 -1.71 -6.59 32.82
C THR A 412 -0.48 -7.35 33.30
N PHE A 413 0.46 -7.64 32.41
CA PHE A 413 1.82 -7.97 32.79
C PHE A 413 2.60 -6.65 32.77
N GLN A 414 2.42 -5.88 33.84
CA GLN A 414 3.28 -4.73 34.10
C GLN A 414 4.59 -5.27 34.68
N TYR A 415 5.71 -4.95 34.05
CA TYR A 415 7.01 -5.17 34.68
C TYR A 415 7.17 -4.19 35.84
N ALA A 416 7.51 -4.71 37.01
CA ALA A 416 7.81 -3.92 38.19
C ALA A 416 9.31 -3.95 38.45
N LEU A 417 9.90 -2.77 38.64
CA LEU A 417 11.32 -2.61 38.95
C LEU A 417 11.50 -2.34 40.44
N PHE A 418 12.24 -3.20 41.14
CA PHE A 418 12.51 -3.01 42.56
C PHE A 418 13.88 -3.56 42.99
N PRO A 419 14.48 -3.02 44.05
CA PRO A 419 14.12 -1.75 44.67
C PRO A 419 14.36 -0.58 43.71
N ASN A 420 13.57 0.49 43.84
CA ASN A 420 13.78 1.74 43.10
C ASN A 420 13.63 2.90 44.10
N PRO A 421 14.74 3.51 44.58
CA PRO A 421 16.11 3.37 44.07
C PRO A 421 16.79 2.01 44.35
N ALA A 422 17.61 1.54 43.41
CA ALA A 422 18.49 0.37 43.54
C ALA A 422 19.92 0.78 43.93
N ASN A 423 20.66 -0.10 44.62
CA ASN A 423 22.04 0.14 45.02
C ASN A 423 22.98 -0.92 44.41
N GLU A 424 22.78 -2.20 44.73
CA GLU A 424 23.60 -3.30 44.20
C GLU A 424 22.89 -4.10 43.12
N GLN A 425 21.59 -4.35 43.28
CA GLN A 425 20.79 -5.15 42.37
C GLN A 425 19.48 -4.45 42.02
N LEU A 426 19.06 -4.61 40.78
CA LEU A 426 17.75 -4.21 40.27
C LEU A 426 17.00 -5.46 39.81
N HIS A 427 15.88 -5.77 40.46
CA HIS A 427 14.99 -6.86 40.06
C HIS A 427 13.89 -6.31 39.14
N ILE A 428 13.59 -7.09 38.10
CA ILE A 428 12.46 -6.89 37.20
C ILE A 428 11.52 -8.07 37.42
N SER A 429 10.33 -7.79 37.91
CA SER A 429 9.27 -8.80 38.09
C SER A 429 8.20 -8.63 37.03
N GLY A 430 7.81 -9.75 36.42
CA GLY A 430 6.86 -9.82 35.32
C GLY A 430 7.00 -11.17 34.61
N GLU A 431 6.47 -11.28 33.40
CA GLU A 431 6.56 -12.52 32.61
C GLU A 431 7.90 -12.64 31.88
N ILE A 432 8.96 -13.00 32.63
CA ILE A 432 10.35 -13.03 32.13
C ILE A 432 10.54 -13.99 30.94
N SER A 433 9.71 -15.02 30.81
CA SER A 433 9.75 -15.98 29.70
C SER A 433 9.50 -15.36 28.32
N GLU A 434 8.90 -14.17 28.24
CA GLU A 434 8.66 -13.46 26.99
C GLU A 434 9.73 -12.41 26.65
N VAL A 435 10.68 -12.17 27.55
CA VAL A 435 11.72 -11.16 27.39
C VAL A 435 12.84 -11.75 26.51
N GLU A 436 13.13 -11.09 25.39
CA GLU A 436 14.23 -11.45 24.50
C GLU A 436 15.52 -10.70 24.86
N GLU A 437 15.39 -9.46 25.32
CA GLU A 437 16.52 -8.60 25.64
C GLU A 437 16.14 -7.58 26.72
N ILE A 438 17.09 -7.29 27.61
CA ILE A 438 17.03 -6.13 28.50
C ILE A 438 18.24 -5.24 28.19
N MET A 439 17.98 -3.98 27.86
CA MET A 439 19.01 -2.95 27.71
C MET A 439 18.86 -1.93 28.85
N ILE A 440 19.99 -1.45 29.36
CA ILE A 440 20.02 -0.35 30.33
C ILE A 440 20.71 0.84 29.70
N LEU A 441 20.06 2.01 29.74
CA LEU A 441 20.60 3.26 29.23
C LEU A 441 20.84 4.25 30.38
N ASP A 442 21.99 4.92 30.39
CA ASP A 442 22.22 6.07 31.27
C ASP A 442 21.47 7.34 30.81
N GLU A 443 21.60 8.44 31.54
CA GLU A 443 20.91 9.70 31.23
C GLU A 443 21.30 10.32 29.87
N THR A 444 22.39 9.86 29.25
CA THR A 444 22.84 10.29 27.93
C THR A 444 22.41 9.35 26.81
N GLY A 445 21.73 8.25 27.15
CA GLY A 445 21.33 7.20 26.21
C GLY A 445 22.42 6.17 25.91
N ARG A 446 23.52 6.16 26.68
CA ARG A 446 24.59 5.17 26.51
C ARG A 446 24.17 3.82 27.12
N VAL A 447 24.38 2.74 26.36
CA VAL A 447 24.12 1.37 26.82
C VAL A 447 25.12 0.97 27.91
N MET A 448 24.58 0.53 29.04
CA MET A 448 25.29 0.00 30.19
C MET A 448 25.34 -1.53 30.12
N PRO A 449 26.45 -2.16 30.52
CA PRO A 449 26.55 -3.62 30.57
C PRO A 449 25.57 -4.19 31.60
N ASN A 450 24.90 -5.28 31.26
CA ASN A 450 24.11 -6.07 32.21
C ASN A 450 24.49 -7.56 32.15
N ASN A 451 24.18 -8.28 33.22
CA ASN A 451 24.51 -9.70 33.40
C ASN A 451 23.33 -10.64 33.13
N TRP A 452 22.20 -10.10 32.66
CA TRP A 452 20.99 -10.90 32.44
C TRP A 452 21.06 -11.66 31.12
N SER A 453 20.50 -12.87 31.09
CA SER A 453 20.35 -13.66 29.87
C SER A 453 18.93 -14.19 29.75
N LYS A 454 18.45 -14.34 28.52
CA LYS A 454 17.09 -14.80 28.22
C LYS A 454 16.75 -16.23 28.66
N TYR A 455 17.72 -16.96 29.21
CA TYR A 455 17.53 -18.30 29.75
C TYR A 455 17.30 -18.31 31.27
N GLU A 456 17.39 -17.15 31.91
CA GLU A 456 17.12 -17.00 33.34
C GLU A 456 15.61 -16.95 33.61
N THR A 457 15.17 -17.61 34.69
CA THR A 457 13.77 -17.57 35.13
C THR A 457 13.42 -16.29 35.91
N GLU A 458 14.43 -15.50 36.27
CA GLU A 458 14.32 -14.24 36.99
C GLU A 458 15.17 -13.17 36.29
N ALA A 459 14.72 -11.91 36.31
CA ALA A 459 15.50 -10.80 35.79
C ALA A 459 16.10 -9.98 36.93
N THR A 460 17.31 -10.35 37.34
CA THR A 460 18.11 -9.62 38.34
C THR A 460 19.35 -9.05 37.68
N ILE A 461 19.51 -7.73 37.77
CA ILE A 461 20.60 -7.00 37.13
C ILE A 461 21.54 -6.44 38.19
N ASP A 462 22.84 -6.73 38.05
CA ASP A 462 23.90 -6.14 38.86
C ASP A 462 24.13 -4.68 38.43
N VAL A 463 23.84 -3.76 39.35
CA VAL A 463 23.99 -2.31 39.17
C VAL A 463 25.03 -1.73 40.14
N SER A 464 25.77 -2.57 40.87
CA SER A 464 26.75 -2.14 41.88
C SER A 464 27.84 -1.20 41.35
N ASN A 465 28.17 -1.31 40.06
CA ASN A 465 29.19 -0.50 39.39
C ASN A 465 28.60 0.70 38.64
N PHE A 466 27.29 0.91 38.68
CA PHE A 466 26.63 2.00 37.98
C PHE A 466 26.76 3.26 38.83
N LYS A 467 26.85 4.44 38.20
CA LYS A 467 26.89 5.71 38.95
C LYS A 467 25.50 6.04 39.47
N THR A 468 25.42 6.73 40.61
CA THR A 468 24.16 7.32 41.09
C THR A 468 23.53 8.20 40.00
N GLY A 469 22.29 7.91 39.63
CA GLY A 469 21.68 8.53 38.46
C GLY A 469 20.32 7.93 38.09
N VAL A 470 19.74 8.44 37.00
CA VAL A 470 18.47 7.94 36.44
C VAL A 470 18.78 7.14 35.19
N TYR A 471 18.26 5.92 35.12
CA TYR A 471 18.48 5.01 34.01
C TYR A 471 17.15 4.63 33.38
N THR A 472 17.18 4.40 32.07
CA THR A 472 16.05 3.84 31.33
C THR A 472 16.31 2.36 31.08
N ILE A 473 15.38 1.52 31.51
CA ILE A 473 15.40 0.07 31.31
C ILE A 473 14.47 -0.24 30.14
N HIS A 474 15.06 -0.67 29.04
CA HIS A 474 14.37 -1.10 27.83
C HIS A 474 14.20 -2.61 27.87
N ILE A 475 12.97 -3.09 27.97
CA ILE A 475 12.61 -4.50 27.98
C ILE A 475 12.04 -4.82 26.60
N VAL A 476 12.76 -5.63 25.83
CA VAL A 476 12.34 -6.10 24.51
C VAL A 476 11.74 -7.48 24.69
N ARG A 477 10.51 -7.65 24.22
CA ARG A 477 9.80 -8.92 24.13
C ARG A 477 9.69 -9.37 22.69
N THR A 478 9.30 -10.62 22.50
CA THR A 478 8.90 -11.15 21.19
C THR A 478 7.77 -10.34 20.51
N ASN A 479 6.95 -9.63 21.31
CA ASN A 479 5.73 -8.94 20.88
C ASN A 479 5.73 -7.41 21.07
N GLY A 480 6.84 -6.80 21.50
CA GLY A 480 6.92 -5.34 21.69
C GLY A 480 8.05 -4.88 22.61
N VAL A 481 8.07 -3.58 22.92
CA VAL A 481 9.09 -2.96 23.79
C VAL A 481 8.42 -2.18 24.91
N GLU A 482 8.93 -2.29 26.14
CA GLU A 482 8.54 -1.45 27.28
C GLU A 482 9.73 -0.70 27.85
N ASN A 483 9.48 0.53 28.30
CA ASN A 483 10.50 1.39 28.89
C ASN A 483 10.14 1.72 30.33
N HIS A 484 11.07 1.47 31.24
CA HIS A 484 10.89 1.71 32.67
C HIS A 484 12.00 2.61 33.20
N ARG A 485 11.70 3.40 34.23
CA ARG A 485 12.67 4.31 34.84
C ARG A 485 13.18 3.74 36.16
N ALA A 486 14.50 3.54 36.25
CA ALA A 486 15.18 3.14 37.49
C ALA A 486 16.04 4.29 38.03
N ILE A 487 16.08 4.46 39.35
CA ILE A 487 17.03 5.32 40.04
C ILE A 487 18.10 4.41 40.64
N ILE A 488 19.37 4.63 40.32
CA ILE A 488 20.49 3.95 41.01
C ILE A 488 21.09 4.92 42.03
N SER A 489 21.37 4.42 43.23
CA SER A 489 21.87 5.20 44.36
C SER A 489 22.91 4.40 45.15
N ASN A 490 24.18 4.74 44.93
CA ASN A 490 25.30 4.22 45.70
C ASN A 490 25.44 5.08 46.97
N LEU A 491 24.64 4.78 47.98
CA LEU A 491 24.75 5.37 49.33
C LEU A 491 25.51 4.44 50.26
#